data_AF-A0A9P6ZWE0-F1
#
_entry.id   AF-A0A9P6ZWE0-F1
#
_cell.length_a   1.000
_cell.length_b   1.000
_cell.length_c   1.000
_cell.angle_alpha   90.00
_cell.angle_beta   90.00
_cell.angle_gamma   90.00
#
_symmetry.space_group_name_H-M   'P 1'
#
loop_
_entity.id
_entity.type
_entity.pdbx_description
1 polymer ?
#
loop_
_entity_poly.entity_id
_entity_poly.type
_entity_poly.pdbx_seq_one_letter_code
_entity_poly.pdbx_strand_id
1 'polypeptide(L)'
;MVLVRNTAFATWTSYVYYCYTGQVSFYPLKSKDPLSRRNNTTQTLRCSPKSMYRLAIKLKNARLEALAFQAIKSSLTKNNILAEAFSWFTAQYPDIHKMELEVLMEFRSAPEVSSRLERILEAVSRGEKPYAHAMLLAFLASLTQQGAGGTQ
;
A
#
# COMPACT_ATOMS: atom_id res chain seq x y z
N MET A 1 -24.43 13.62 18.59
CA MET A 1 -22.95 13.51 18.46
C MET A 1 -22.63 12.24 17.69
N VAL A 2 -22.07 12.35 16.48
CA VAL A 2 -21.71 11.18 15.67
C VAL A 2 -20.29 10.75 16.05
N LEU A 3 -20.15 9.56 16.63
CA LEU A 3 -18.85 9.01 16.99
C LEU A 3 -18.25 8.24 15.81
N VAL A 4 -17.18 8.77 15.22
CA VAL A 4 -16.44 8.09 14.16
C VAL A 4 -15.43 7.12 14.80
N ARG A 5 -15.82 5.84 14.93
CA ARG A 5 -14.93 4.79 15.44
C ARG A 5 -13.97 4.31 14.34
N ASN A 6 -12.77 3.85 14.73
CA ASN A 6 -11.77 3.21 13.86
C ASN A 6 -11.14 4.11 12.77
N THR A 7 -11.09 5.41 13.02
CA THR A 7 -10.40 6.40 12.17
C THR A 7 -9.46 7.24 13.03
N ALA A 8 -8.20 7.36 12.61
CA ALA A 8 -7.23 8.20 13.33
C ALA A 8 -7.63 9.68 13.21
N PHE A 9 -7.42 10.45 14.28
CA PHE A 9 -7.77 11.88 14.32
C PHE A 9 -7.23 12.64 13.10
N ALA A 10 -5.95 12.51 12.78
CA ALA A 10 -5.35 13.16 11.61
C ALA A 10 -6.02 12.77 10.28
N THR A 11 -6.50 11.53 10.14
CA THR A 11 -7.22 11.10 8.92
C THR A 11 -8.60 11.74 8.86
N TRP A 12 -9.31 11.81 9.98
CA TRP A 12 -10.61 12.47 10.06
C TRP A 12 -10.50 13.97 9.80
N THR A 13 -9.55 14.67 10.43
CA THR A 13 -9.36 16.11 10.22
C THR A 13 -8.97 16.41 8.76
N SER A 14 -8.11 15.58 8.15
CA SER A 14 -7.77 15.72 6.72
C SER A 14 -8.99 15.49 5.82
N TYR A 15 -9.88 14.56 6.19
CA TYR A 15 -11.13 14.34 5.47
C TYR A 15 -12.10 15.53 5.58
N VAL A 16 -12.28 16.08 6.79
CA VAL A 16 -13.09 17.28 6.99
C VAL A 16 -12.56 18.43 6.14
N TYR A 17 -11.25 18.67 6.16
CA TYR A 17 -10.63 19.68 5.30
C TYR A 17 -10.85 19.43 3.80
N TYR A 18 -10.76 18.17 3.37
CA TYR A 18 -11.08 17.77 2.01
C TYR A 18 -12.54 18.06 1.63
N CYS A 19 -13.50 17.87 2.55
CA CYS A 19 -14.90 18.23 2.29
C CYS A 19 -15.09 19.72 2.00
N TYR A 20 -14.31 20.60 2.65
CA TYR A 20 -14.39 22.04 2.45
C TYR A 20 -13.61 22.54 1.24
N THR A 21 -12.44 21.95 0.95
CA THR A 21 -11.49 22.49 -0.04
C THR A 21 -11.36 21.64 -1.30
N GLY A 22 -11.82 20.39 -1.27
CA GLY A 22 -11.55 19.39 -2.30
C GLY A 22 -10.09 18.92 -2.37
N GLN A 23 -9.23 19.35 -1.44
CA GLN A 23 -7.80 19.03 -1.43
C GLN A 23 -7.44 18.07 -0.28
N VAL A 24 -6.52 17.15 -0.54
CA VAL A 24 -5.98 16.22 0.46
C VAL A 24 -4.49 16.05 0.25
N SER A 25 -3.74 15.97 1.35
CA SER A 25 -2.29 15.74 1.33
C SER A 25 -1.95 14.47 2.11
N PHE A 26 -0.95 13.74 1.62
CA PHE A 26 -0.55 12.45 2.19
C PHE A 26 0.89 12.47 2.69
N TYR A 27 1.15 11.70 3.75
CA TYR A 27 2.51 11.32 4.10
C TYR A 27 3.01 10.20 3.18
N PRO A 28 4.33 10.10 2.93
CA PRO A 28 4.92 8.90 2.39
C PRO A 28 4.53 7.66 3.23
N LEU A 29 4.53 6.49 2.58
CA LEU A 29 4.36 5.22 3.31
C LEU A 29 5.44 5.09 4.39
N LYS A 30 5.07 4.50 5.54
CA LYS A 30 6.01 4.26 6.65
C LYS A 30 7.24 3.48 6.20
N SER A 31 7.03 2.56 5.27
CA SER A 31 8.07 1.72 4.70
C SER A 31 9.00 2.46 3.74
N LYS A 32 8.57 3.62 3.19
CA LYS A 32 9.40 4.49 2.35
C LYS A 32 10.26 5.43 3.20
N ASP A 33 9.64 6.14 4.13
CA ASP A 33 10.32 7.11 4.99
C ASP A 33 9.70 7.13 6.40
N PRO A 34 10.31 6.42 7.37
CA PRO A 34 9.87 6.39 8.76
C PRO A 34 9.99 7.75 9.48
N LEU A 35 10.93 8.62 9.05
CA LEU A 35 11.26 9.87 9.73
C LEU A 35 10.39 11.05 9.25
N SER A 36 9.74 10.94 8.08
CA SER A 36 8.82 11.95 7.52
C SER A 36 7.71 12.42 8.48
N ARG A 37 7.37 11.65 9.52
CA ARG A 37 6.37 12.01 10.53
C ARG A 37 6.90 12.87 11.67
N ARG A 38 8.22 12.94 11.86
CA ARG A 38 8.83 13.60 13.03
C ARG A 38 9.04 15.11 12.84
N ASN A 39 9.11 15.61 11.60
CA ASN A 39 9.60 16.96 11.31
C ASN A 39 8.53 18.00 10.94
N ASN A 40 7.23 17.72 11.06
CA ASN A 40 6.18 18.70 10.75
C ASN A 40 5.54 19.26 12.02
N THR A 41 6.18 20.28 12.59
CA THR A 41 5.59 21.22 13.56
C THR A 41 4.66 22.24 12.90
N THR A 42 4.64 22.31 11.57
CA THR A 42 3.71 23.16 10.82
C THR A 42 2.50 22.37 10.33
N GLN A 43 1.35 22.98 10.58
CA GLN A 43 -0.05 22.59 10.44
C GLN A 43 -0.45 22.12 9.04
N THR A 44 0.21 21.08 8.54
CA THR A 44 -0.21 20.39 7.32
C THR A 44 -1.16 19.26 7.72
N LEU A 45 -2.42 19.36 7.30
CA LEU A 45 -3.44 18.32 7.47
C LEU A 45 -3.13 17.14 6.54
N ARG A 46 -2.01 16.48 6.83
CA ARG A 46 -1.53 15.30 6.13
C ARG A 46 -1.99 14.06 6.88
N CYS A 47 -2.27 13.01 6.13
CA CYS A 47 -2.67 11.73 6.69
C CYS A 47 -1.98 10.55 6.00
N SER A 48 -2.14 9.37 6.58
CA SER A 48 -1.68 8.13 5.97
C SER A 48 -2.57 7.81 4.76
N PRO A 49 -2.01 7.62 3.55
CA PRO A 49 -2.80 7.32 2.37
C PRO A 49 -3.59 6.01 2.52
N LYS A 50 -3.02 4.99 3.20
CA LYS A 50 -3.74 3.75 3.56
C LYS A 50 -4.94 3.98 4.48
N SER A 51 -4.79 4.86 5.46
CA SER A 51 -5.89 5.17 6.39
C SER A 51 -7.00 5.93 5.67
N MET A 52 -6.64 6.85 4.78
CA MET A 52 -7.59 7.59 3.98
C MET A 52 -8.28 6.69 2.95
N TYR A 53 -7.56 5.79 2.28
CA TYR A 53 -8.14 4.82 1.35
C TYR A 53 -9.23 3.97 2.03
N ARG A 54 -8.93 3.41 3.20
CA ARG A 54 -9.91 2.67 4.01
C ARG A 54 -11.11 3.53 4.41
N LEU A 55 -10.89 4.81 4.74
CA LEU A 55 -11.97 5.72 5.09
C LEU A 55 -12.84 6.03 3.86
N ALA A 56 -12.23 6.29 2.70
CA ALA A 56 -12.93 6.59 1.46
C ALA A 56 -13.85 5.45 1.02
N ILE A 57 -13.41 4.20 1.12
CA ILE A 57 -14.24 3.01 0.86
C ILE A 57 -15.45 2.97 1.79
N LYS A 58 -15.23 3.18 3.11
CA LYS A 58 -16.33 3.19 4.09
C LYS A 58 -17.36 4.29 3.81
N LEU A 59 -16.89 5.43 3.30
CA LEU A 59 -17.73 6.58 2.94
C LEU A 59 -18.27 6.51 1.51
N LYS A 60 -17.91 5.47 0.74
CA LYS A 60 -18.21 5.32 -0.70
C LYS A 60 -17.83 6.55 -1.53
N ASN A 61 -16.71 7.19 -1.18
CA ASN A 61 -16.21 8.37 -1.89
C ASN A 61 -15.16 7.95 -2.93
N ALA A 62 -15.61 7.69 -4.16
CA ALA A 62 -14.76 7.22 -5.25
C ALA A 62 -13.61 8.18 -5.60
N ARG A 63 -13.83 9.49 -5.54
CA ARG A 63 -12.79 10.48 -5.83
C ARG A 63 -11.67 10.42 -4.80
N LEU A 64 -12.03 10.39 -3.53
CA LEU A 64 -11.06 10.33 -2.44
C LEU A 64 -10.34 8.98 -2.40
N GLU A 65 -11.03 7.91 -2.74
CA GLU A 65 -10.47 6.58 -2.91
C GLU A 65 -9.39 6.59 -3.99
N ALA A 66 -9.68 7.12 -5.17
CA ALA A 66 -8.72 7.23 -6.28
C ALA A 66 -7.49 8.08 -5.91
N LEU A 67 -7.69 9.21 -5.23
CA LEU A 67 -6.59 10.06 -4.75
C LEU A 67 -5.68 9.32 -3.77
N ALA A 68 -6.26 8.60 -2.81
CA ALA A 68 -5.51 7.81 -1.85
C ALA A 68 -4.80 6.62 -2.51
N PHE A 69 -5.46 5.96 -3.47
CA PHE A 69 -4.88 4.87 -4.27
C PHE A 69 -3.64 5.34 -5.03
N GLN A 70 -3.73 6.47 -5.72
CA GLN A 70 -2.60 7.06 -6.46
C GLN A 70 -1.45 7.45 -5.52
N ALA A 71 -1.76 7.94 -4.32
CA ALA A 71 -0.76 8.25 -3.31
C ALA A 71 -0.04 6.99 -2.78
N ILE A 72 -0.76 5.88 -2.62
CA ILE A 72 -0.14 4.58 -2.30
C ILE A 72 0.77 4.15 -3.45
N LYS A 73 0.27 4.12 -4.69
CA LYS A 73 1.07 3.71 -5.86
C LYS A 73 2.35 4.53 -6.02
N SER A 74 2.28 5.86 -5.91
CA SER A 74 3.46 6.75 -6.08
C SER A 74 4.48 6.67 -4.94
N SER A 75 4.14 6.04 -3.81
CA SER A 75 5.05 5.83 -2.70
C SER A 75 5.65 4.42 -2.65
N LEU A 76 5.32 3.56 -3.62
CA LEU A 76 5.99 2.27 -3.83
C LEU A 76 7.37 2.48 -4.48
N THR A 77 8.32 1.66 -4.06
CA THR A 77 9.73 1.68 -4.44
C THR A 77 10.28 0.27 -4.36
N LYS A 78 11.41 0.01 -5.02
CA LYS A 78 12.14 -1.28 -4.96
C LYS A 78 12.43 -1.72 -3.52
N ASN A 79 12.65 -0.77 -2.62
CA ASN A 79 13.00 -1.03 -1.23
C ASN A 79 11.80 -1.36 -0.34
N ASN A 80 10.60 -0.91 -0.66
CA ASN A 80 9.42 -1.14 0.20
C ASN A 80 8.37 -2.08 -0.42
N ILE A 81 8.40 -2.31 -1.73
CA ILE A 81 7.36 -3.06 -2.43
C ILE A 81 7.08 -4.43 -1.81
N LEU A 82 8.10 -5.19 -1.44
CA LEU A 82 7.91 -6.49 -0.79
C LEU A 82 7.25 -6.38 0.59
N ALA A 83 7.61 -5.37 1.39
CA ALA A 83 6.98 -5.17 2.69
C ALA A 83 5.51 -4.75 2.54
N GLU A 84 5.18 -4.00 1.49
CA GLU A 84 3.83 -3.53 1.18
C GLU A 84 2.97 -4.66 0.59
N ALA A 85 3.43 -5.33 -0.48
CA ALA A 85 2.73 -6.42 -1.17
C ALA A 85 2.37 -7.58 -0.23
N PHE A 86 3.24 -7.87 0.74
CA PHE A 86 3.07 -8.91 1.74
C PHE A 86 2.57 -8.36 3.07
N SER A 87 1.80 -7.27 3.04
CA SER A 87 1.18 -6.67 4.21
C SER A 87 -0.27 -7.12 4.38
N TRP A 88 -0.75 -7.06 5.62
CA TRP A 88 -2.16 -7.31 5.92
C TRP A 88 -3.07 -6.35 5.15
N PHE A 89 -2.64 -5.11 4.93
CA PHE A 89 -3.43 -4.11 4.21
C PHE A 89 -3.74 -4.58 2.79
N THR A 90 -2.73 -5.06 2.07
CA THR A 90 -2.86 -5.51 0.69
C THR A 90 -3.78 -6.71 0.57
N ALA A 91 -3.71 -7.64 1.52
CA ALA A 91 -4.62 -8.79 1.56
C ALA A 91 -6.10 -8.41 1.75
N GLN A 92 -6.39 -7.22 2.30
CA GLN A 92 -7.77 -6.76 2.54
C GLN A 92 -8.38 -6.01 1.36
N TYR A 93 -7.56 -5.48 0.44
CA TYR A 93 -8.04 -4.63 -0.66
C TYR A 93 -7.58 -5.21 -2.01
N PRO A 94 -8.47 -5.87 -2.76
CA PRO A 94 -8.14 -6.51 -4.04
C PRO A 94 -7.51 -5.56 -5.07
N ASP A 95 -7.98 -4.30 -5.14
CA ASP A 95 -7.43 -3.32 -6.08
C ASP A 95 -5.99 -2.94 -5.75
N ILE A 96 -5.68 -2.84 -4.45
CA ILE A 96 -4.30 -2.61 -3.98
C ILE A 96 -3.44 -3.85 -4.25
N HIS A 97 -3.98 -5.05 -4.01
CA HIS A 97 -3.30 -6.31 -4.30
C HIS A 97 -2.87 -6.40 -5.76
N LYS A 98 -3.80 -6.17 -6.69
CA LYS A 98 -3.51 -6.19 -8.12
C LYS A 98 -2.44 -5.16 -8.50
N MET A 99 -2.58 -3.93 -8.02
CA MET A 99 -1.65 -2.84 -8.32
C MET A 99 -0.24 -3.09 -7.75
N GLU A 100 -0.14 -3.57 -6.52
CA GLU A 100 1.15 -3.89 -5.91
C GLU A 100 1.81 -5.11 -6.57
N LEU A 101 1.02 -6.09 -7.03
CA LEU A 101 1.53 -7.21 -7.81
C LEU A 101 2.12 -6.75 -9.15
N GLU A 102 1.44 -5.87 -9.88
CA GLU A 102 1.95 -5.28 -11.13
C GLU A 102 3.29 -4.56 -10.90
N VAL A 103 3.38 -3.71 -9.87
CA VAL A 103 4.61 -3.00 -9.51
C VAL A 103 5.72 -3.96 -9.03
N LEU A 104 5.36 -5.02 -8.30
CA LEU A 104 6.31 -6.04 -7.88
C LEU A 104 6.88 -6.80 -9.09
N MET A 105 6.06 -7.10 -10.11
CA MET A 105 6.52 -7.70 -11.36
C MET A 105 7.46 -6.78 -12.13
N GLU A 106 7.21 -5.47 -12.15
CA GLU A 106 8.12 -4.49 -12.77
C GLU A 106 9.50 -4.47 -12.09
N PHE A 107 9.54 -4.63 -10.76
CA PHE A 107 10.79 -4.62 -9.99
C PHE A 107 11.43 -5.99 -9.78
N ARG A 108 10.89 -7.07 -10.36
CA ARG A 108 11.37 -8.46 -10.13
C ARG A 108 12.85 -8.67 -10.47
N SER A 109 13.38 -7.96 -11.47
CA SER A 109 14.78 -8.10 -11.90
C SER A 109 15.75 -7.28 -11.04
N ALA A 110 15.25 -6.52 -10.06
CA ALA A 110 16.08 -5.73 -9.18
C ALA A 110 16.74 -6.62 -8.09
N PRO A 111 18.05 -6.57 -7.89
CA PRO A 111 18.76 -7.43 -6.94
C PRO A 111 18.31 -7.22 -5.48
N GLU A 112 17.84 -6.03 -5.15
CA GLU A 112 17.30 -5.70 -3.82
C GLU A 112 15.99 -6.44 -3.53
N VAL A 113 15.20 -6.74 -4.58
CA VAL A 113 13.95 -7.49 -4.46
C VAL A 113 14.26 -8.97 -4.27
N SER A 114 15.12 -9.56 -5.10
CA SER A 114 15.47 -10.99 -4.99
C SER A 114 16.05 -11.36 -3.62
N SER A 115 17.01 -10.58 -3.12
CA SER A 115 17.63 -10.83 -1.80
C SER A 115 16.65 -10.71 -0.62
N ARG A 116 15.64 -9.84 -0.74
CA ARG A 116 14.61 -9.66 0.29
C ARG A 116 13.46 -10.64 0.16
N LEU A 117 13.22 -11.16 -1.04
CA LEU A 117 12.16 -12.12 -1.32
C LEU A 117 12.39 -13.42 -0.54
N GLU A 118 13.62 -13.93 -0.48
CA GLU A 118 13.96 -15.12 0.31
C GLU A 118 13.55 -14.98 1.78
N ARG A 119 13.86 -13.83 2.40
CA ARG A 119 13.47 -13.53 3.79
C ARG A 119 11.95 -13.48 3.97
N ILE A 120 11.23 -12.96 2.98
CA ILE A 120 9.76 -12.92 3.02
C ILE A 120 9.19 -14.34 2.89
N LEU A 121 9.73 -15.15 1.97
CA LEU A 121 9.31 -16.54 1.79
C LEU A 121 9.51 -17.35 3.08
N GLU A 122 10.65 -17.19 3.74
CA GLU A 122 10.94 -17.82 5.02
C GLU A 122 9.97 -17.38 6.12
N ALA A 123 9.67 -16.07 6.20
CA ALA A 123 8.67 -15.57 7.14
C ALA A 123 7.27 -16.12 6.86
N VAL A 124 6.91 -16.31 5.59
CA VAL A 124 5.63 -16.91 5.21
C VAL A 124 5.60 -18.40 5.52
N SER A 125 6.68 -19.15 5.27
CA SER A 125 6.74 -20.58 5.60
C SER A 125 6.69 -20.83 7.11
N ARG A 126 7.21 -19.91 7.92
CA ARG A 126 7.05 -19.93 9.39
C ARG A 126 5.63 -19.56 9.86
N GLY A 127 4.73 -19.14 8.97
CA GLY A 127 3.37 -18.74 9.32
C GLY A 127 3.24 -17.35 9.91
N GLU A 128 4.29 -16.52 9.88
CA GLU A 128 4.28 -15.15 10.44
C GLU A 128 3.37 -14.19 9.64
N LYS A 129 3.03 -14.58 8.40
CA LYS A 129 2.23 -13.79 7.46
C LYS A 129 1.11 -14.64 6.84
N PRO A 130 0.08 -15.02 7.62
CA PRO A 130 -1.00 -15.90 7.12
C PRO A 130 -1.78 -15.27 5.95
N TYR A 131 -1.80 -13.94 5.88
CA TYR A 131 -2.48 -13.16 4.84
C TYR A 131 -1.69 -13.04 3.54
N ALA A 132 -0.41 -13.42 3.50
CA ALA A 132 0.45 -13.26 2.33
C ALA A 132 0.28 -14.36 1.27
N HIS A 133 -0.42 -15.46 1.60
CA HIS A 133 -0.56 -16.62 0.72
C HIS A 133 -1.13 -16.25 -0.66
N ALA A 134 -2.17 -15.42 -0.71
CA ALA A 134 -2.79 -15.00 -1.97
C ALA A 134 -1.82 -14.20 -2.86
N MET A 135 -0.98 -13.34 -2.25
CA MET A 135 0.06 -12.60 -2.99
C MET A 135 1.14 -13.54 -3.52
N LEU A 136 1.58 -14.53 -2.74
CA LEU A 136 2.54 -15.52 -3.19
C LEU A 136 2.03 -16.34 -4.38
N LEU A 137 0.81 -16.86 -4.29
CA LEU A 137 0.25 -17.64 -5.39
C LEU A 137 0.14 -16.81 -6.67
N ALA A 138 -0.36 -15.58 -6.56
CA ALA A 138 -0.47 -14.68 -7.71
C ALA A 138 0.91 -14.33 -8.29
N PHE A 139 1.91 -14.12 -7.43
CA PHE A 139 3.29 -13.88 -7.83
C PHE A 139 3.88 -15.09 -8.59
N LEU A 140 3.77 -16.29 -8.03
CA LEU A 140 4.28 -17.52 -8.66
C LEU A 140 3.56 -17.82 -9.99
N ALA A 141 2.24 -17.66 -10.04
CA ALA A 141 1.47 -17.85 -11.27
C ALA A 141 1.88 -16.86 -12.38
N SER A 142 2.19 -15.61 -12.01
CA SER A 142 2.66 -14.60 -12.96
C SER A 142 4.05 -14.94 -13.51
N LEU A 143 4.93 -15.53 -12.68
CA LEU A 143 6.25 -15.98 -13.13
C LEU A 143 6.16 -17.17 -14.10
N THR A 144 5.29 -18.14 -13.83
CA THR A 144 5.14 -19.32 -14.71
C THR A 144 4.54 -18.94 -16.06
N GLN A 145 3.59 -17.99 -16.11
CA GLN A 145 3.02 -17.53 -17.38
C GLN A 145 4.01 -16.75 -18.25
N GLN A 146 4.99 -16.05 -17.68
CA GLN A 146 6.01 -15.36 -18.46
C GLN A 146 7.10 -16.30 -19.00
N GLY A 147 7.35 -17.44 -18.35
CA GLY A 147 8.28 -18.47 -18.86
C GLY A 147 7.80 -19.14 -20.16
N ALA A 148 6.50 -19.13 -20.45
CA ALA A 148 5.92 -19.69 -21.66
C ALA A 148 6.02 -18.77 -22.91
N GLY A 149 6.42 -17.51 -22.74
CA GLY A 149 6.53 -16.52 -23.82
C GLY A 149 7.95 -16.28 -24.36
N GLY A 150 8.95 -17.03 -23.87
CA GLY A 150 10.38 -16.81 -24.14
C GLY A 150 11.01 -17.77 -25.16
N THR A 151 10.26 -18.24 -26.15
CA THR A 151 10.81 -18.96 -27.32
C THR A 151 10.18 -18.42 -28.59
N GLN A 152 10.64 -17.24 -29.03
CA GLN A 152 10.71 -16.84 -30.45
C GLN A 152 11.94 -15.97 -30.65
#